data_AF-A0A382ZGB5-F1
#
_entry.id   AF-A0A382ZGB5-F1
#
_cell.length_a   1.000
_cell.length_b   1.000
_cell.length_c   1.000
_cell.angle_alpha   90.00
_cell.angle_beta   90.00
_cell.angle_gamma   90.00
#
_symmetry.space_group_name_H-M   'P 1'
#
loop_
_entity.id
_entity.type
_entity.pdbx_description
1 polymer ?
#
loop_
_entity_poly.entity_id
_entity_poly.type
_entity_poly.pdbx_seq_one_letter_code
_entity_poly.pdbx_strand_id
1 'polypeptide(L)'
;MKKIFRFVAVSQFLFYWMAPHGTVSAQTSIDHRLDLNSENVHWGYYDASVEPVLHIESGEHVYVETMIARGVTRLIMAGADPEAIPTSMMEVEAGVSDRGPGAHPMTGPIYVEGAEA
;
A
#
# COMPACT_ATOMS: atom_id res chain seq x y z
N MET A 1 -3.75 1.06 79.89
CA MET A 1 -4.48 -0.23 79.83
C MET A 1 -5.66 -0.07 78.89
N LYS A 2 -5.73 -0.86 77.79
CA LYS A 2 -6.94 -1.22 77.00
C LYS A 2 -7.72 -0.01 76.40
N LYS A 3 -8.02 0.12 75.10
CA LYS A 3 -8.71 -0.83 74.22
C LYS A 3 -8.60 -0.39 72.76
N ILE A 4 -8.55 -1.39 71.89
CA ILE A 4 -8.74 -1.38 70.44
C ILE A 4 -10.16 -0.91 70.10
N PHE A 5 -10.31 -0.10 69.05
CA PHE A 5 -11.55 -0.02 68.28
C PHE A 5 -11.22 -0.04 66.78
N ARG A 6 -11.59 -1.15 66.13
CA ARG A 6 -11.56 -1.30 64.67
C ARG A 6 -12.85 -0.66 64.15
N PHE A 7 -12.74 0.37 63.32
CA PHE A 7 -13.84 0.79 62.47
C PHE A 7 -13.62 0.19 61.08
N VAL A 8 -14.52 -0.71 60.70
CA VAL A 8 -14.65 -1.23 59.34
C VAL A 8 -15.40 -0.18 58.54
N ALA A 9 -14.75 0.40 57.53
CA ALA A 9 -15.42 1.16 56.48
C ALA A 9 -15.17 0.41 55.17
N VAL A 10 -16.15 -0.39 54.75
CA VAL A 10 -16.16 -1.01 53.43
C VAL A 10 -16.59 0.08 52.44
N SER A 11 -15.62 0.71 51.80
CA SER A 11 -15.86 1.64 50.69
C SER A 11 -16.13 0.82 49.43
N GLN A 12 -17.37 0.88 48.93
CA GLN A 12 -17.74 0.33 47.64
C GLN A 12 -17.04 1.12 46.54
N PHE A 13 -15.99 0.53 45.95
CA PHE A 13 -15.41 1.02 44.70
C PHE A 13 -16.30 0.55 43.53
N LEU A 14 -17.16 1.43 43.07
CA LEU A 14 -17.86 1.28 41.80
C LEU A 14 -16.86 1.58 40.68
N PHE A 15 -16.16 0.55 40.18
CA PHE A 15 -15.33 0.65 38.98
C PHE A 15 -16.25 0.82 37.76
N TYR A 16 -16.53 2.08 37.40
CA TYR A 16 -17.13 2.41 36.12
C TYR A 16 -16.06 2.16 35.05
N TRP A 17 -16.17 1.02 34.37
CA TRP A 17 -15.40 0.70 33.17
C TRP A 17 -15.82 1.67 32.07
N MET A 18 -15.18 2.84 32.02
CA MET A 18 -15.25 3.70 30.84
C MET A 18 -14.32 3.04 29.81
N ALA A 19 -14.87 2.12 29.02
CA ALA A 19 -14.20 1.69 27.80
C ALA A 19 -13.99 2.97 26.97
N PRO A 20 -12.75 3.31 26.56
CA PRO A 20 -12.61 4.35 25.56
C PRO A 20 -13.38 3.86 24.34
N HIS A 21 -14.46 4.58 24.01
CA HIS A 21 -15.11 4.45 22.72
C HIS A 21 -14.01 4.60 21.68
N GLY A 22 -13.76 3.53 20.94
CA GLY A 22 -12.78 3.53 19.87
C GLY A 22 -13.03 4.75 19.01
N THR A 23 -12.04 5.62 18.91
CA THR A 23 -12.01 6.66 17.89
C THR A 23 -12.14 5.95 16.56
N VAL A 24 -13.22 6.24 15.83
CA VAL A 24 -13.32 5.93 14.41
C VAL A 24 -12.09 6.56 13.75
N SER A 25 -11.20 5.72 13.23
CA SER A 25 -9.98 6.16 12.59
C SER A 25 -10.33 7.13 11.47
N ALA A 26 -9.59 8.23 11.42
CA ALA A 26 -9.62 9.20 10.33
C ALA A 26 -9.39 8.50 8.98
N GLN A 27 -9.89 9.11 7.91
CA GLN A 27 -9.57 8.80 6.52
C GLN A 27 -8.08 8.44 6.42
N THR A 28 -7.76 7.21 6.03
CA THR A 28 -6.39 6.77 5.86
C THR A 28 -5.65 7.71 4.91
N SER A 29 -4.64 8.40 5.41
CA SER A 29 -3.74 9.21 4.57
C SER A 29 -2.97 8.28 3.63
N ILE A 30 -2.81 8.70 2.39
CA ILE A 30 -1.86 8.06 1.49
C ILE A 30 -0.48 8.58 1.89
N ASP A 31 0.38 7.69 2.33
CA ASP A 31 1.73 8.01 2.78
C ASP A 31 2.68 8.11 1.58
N HIS A 32 2.46 7.25 0.57
CA HIS A 32 3.30 7.16 -0.63
C HIS A 32 2.49 7.11 -1.92
N ARG A 33 3.06 7.65 -2.99
CA ARG A 33 2.54 7.50 -4.35
C ARG A 33 3.60 6.86 -5.23
N LEU A 34 3.19 5.80 -5.95
CA LEU A 34 4.02 5.15 -6.94
C LEU A 34 3.38 5.37 -8.31
N ASP A 35 3.86 6.39 -9.00
CA ASP A 35 3.34 6.82 -10.29
C ASP A 35 3.74 5.86 -11.42
N LEU A 36 2.91 5.80 -12.46
CA LEU A 36 3.17 4.96 -13.62
C LEU A 36 4.14 5.67 -14.56
N ASN A 37 5.37 5.17 -14.65
CA ASN A 37 6.36 5.57 -15.64
C ASN A 37 7.31 4.39 -15.91
N SER A 38 8.17 4.50 -16.91
CA SER A 38 9.05 3.41 -17.32
C SER A 38 10.15 3.07 -16.32
N GLU A 39 10.50 3.96 -15.39
CA GLU A 39 11.51 3.72 -14.36
C GLU A 39 10.94 2.86 -13.22
N ASN A 40 9.63 2.98 -12.98
CA ASN A 40 8.91 2.27 -11.94
C ASN A 40 8.34 0.91 -12.37
N VAL A 41 8.56 0.48 -13.62
CA VAL A 41 7.89 -0.69 -14.21
C VAL A 41 8.89 -1.69 -14.77
N HIS A 42 8.74 -2.95 -14.35
CA HIS A 42 9.28 -4.11 -15.07
C HIS A 42 8.12 -4.89 -15.71
N TRP A 43 8.40 -5.74 -16.70
CA TRP A 43 7.33 -6.34 -17.51
C TRP A 43 7.52 -7.84 -17.68
N GLY A 44 6.51 -8.61 -17.25
CA GLY A 44 6.34 -9.99 -17.69
C GLY A 44 7.14 -11.02 -16.91
N TYR A 45 7.66 -10.67 -15.74
CA TYR A 45 8.35 -11.59 -14.84
C TYR A 45 8.28 -11.12 -13.39
N TYR A 46 8.48 -12.05 -12.46
CA TYR A 46 8.80 -11.75 -11.06
C TYR A 46 10.24 -12.21 -10.83
N ASP A 47 11.10 -11.34 -10.31
CA ASP A 47 12.47 -11.68 -9.94
C ASP A 47 12.86 -10.88 -8.69
N ALA A 48 13.41 -11.58 -7.69
CA ALA A 48 13.83 -10.97 -6.43
C ALA A 48 15.08 -10.09 -6.58
N SER A 49 15.80 -10.17 -7.70
CA SER A 49 16.95 -9.30 -7.99
C SER A 49 16.58 -7.97 -8.62
N VAL A 50 15.29 -7.70 -8.91
CA VAL A 50 14.87 -6.38 -9.41
C VAL A 50 14.98 -5.38 -8.27
N GLU A 51 15.69 -4.28 -8.52
CA GLU A 51 15.86 -3.22 -7.54
C GLU A 51 14.49 -2.62 -7.15
N PRO A 52 14.19 -2.48 -5.84
CA PRO A 52 12.97 -1.81 -5.42
C PRO A 52 12.92 -0.35 -5.87
N VAL A 53 11.75 0.10 -6.30
CA VAL A 53 11.52 1.50 -6.71
C VAL A 53 10.86 2.33 -5.60
N LEU A 54 10.46 1.67 -4.51
CA LEU A 54 9.89 2.29 -3.32
C LEU A 54 10.20 1.43 -2.09
N HIS A 55 10.54 2.06 -0.97
CA HIS A 55 10.69 1.43 0.34
C HIS A 55 9.61 1.96 1.29
N ILE A 56 8.97 1.07 2.05
CA ILE A 56 7.91 1.43 3.00
C ILE A 56 8.06 0.68 4.33
N GLU A 57 7.43 1.20 5.38
CA GLU A 57 7.24 0.52 6.65
C GLU A 57 5.87 -0.21 6.70
N SER A 58 5.78 -1.26 7.52
CA SER A 58 4.52 -1.99 7.72
C SER A 58 3.44 -1.08 8.32
N GLY A 59 2.32 -0.96 7.61
CA GLY A 59 1.15 -0.15 8.02
C GLY A 59 1.00 1.15 7.24
N GLU A 60 2.00 1.53 6.44
CA GLU A 60 1.90 2.64 5.49
C GLU A 60 1.03 2.28 4.28
N HIS A 61 0.42 3.29 3.66
CA HIS A 61 -0.47 3.14 2.53
C HIS A 61 0.11 3.75 1.26
N VAL A 62 0.14 2.93 0.19
CA VAL A 62 0.66 3.33 -1.11
C VAL A 62 -0.48 3.43 -2.13
N TYR A 63 -0.58 4.57 -2.80
CA TYR A 63 -1.36 4.68 -4.03
C TYR A 63 -0.48 4.28 -5.21
N VAL A 64 -0.85 3.20 -5.90
CA VAL A 64 -0.08 2.65 -7.03
C VAL A 64 -0.83 2.87 -8.33
N GLU A 65 -0.20 3.55 -9.27
CA GLU A 65 -0.70 3.65 -10.64
C GLU A 65 -0.24 2.44 -11.46
N THR A 66 -1.15 1.91 -12.27
CA THR A 66 -0.93 0.70 -13.06
C THR A 66 -1.50 0.86 -14.46
N MET A 67 -1.13 -0.05 -15.35
CA MET A 67 -1.70 -0.11 -16.69
C MET A 67 -2.16 -1.52 -17.04
N ILE A 68 -2.94 -1.62 -18.12
CA ILE A 68 -3.50 -2.87 -18.59
C ILE A 68 -2.42 -3.87 -19.07
N ALA A 69 -2.71 -5.15 -18.89
CA ALA A 69 -1.95 -6.22 -19.51
C ALA A 69 -1.88 -6.07 -21.05
N ARG A 70 -0.76 -6.47 -21.64
CA ARG A 70 -0.48 -6.40 -23.08
C ARG A 70 -0.42 -4.99 -23.66
N GLY A 71 -0.37 -3.96 -22.81
CA GLY A 71 0.03 -2.62 -23.22
C GLY A 71 -1.01 -1.80 -23.98
N VAL A 72 -0.59 -0.61 -24.41
CA VAL A 72 -1.39 0.37 -25.16
C VAL A 72 -1.95 -0.24 -26.45
N THR A 73 -1.16 -1.06 -27.14
CA THR A 73 -1.61 -1.76 -28.36
C THR A 73 -2.91 -2.53 -28.12
N ARG A 74 -3.07 -3.17 -26.94
CA ARG A 74 -4.28 -3.92 -26.63
C ARG A 74 -5.52 -3.03 -26.47
N LEU A 75 -5.35 -1.81 -25.95
CA LEU A 75 -6.41 -0.80 -25.84
C LEU A 75 -6.83 -0.30 -27.22
N ILE A 76 -5.86 0.03 -28.07
CA ILE A 76 -6.12 0.48 -29.45
C ILE A 76 -6.87 -0.62 -30.22
N MET A 77 -6.43 -1.88 -30.12
CA MET A 77 -7.15 -3.02 -30.72
C MET A 77 -8.56 -3.23 -30.15
N ALA A 78 -8.84 -2.75 -28.94
CA ALA A 78 -10.17 -2.77 -28.34
C ALA A 78 -11.05 -1.59 -28.79
N GLY A 79 -10.53 -0.68 -29.63
CA GLY A 79 -11.23 0.50 -30.12
C GLY A 79 -11.07 1.74 -29.23
N ALA A 80 -10.07 1.77 -28.34
CA ALA A 80 -9.75 2.99 -27.60
C ALA A 80 -9.24 4.07 -28.55
N ASP A 81 -9.66 5.32 -28.32
CA ASP A 81 -9.11 6.50 -28.98
C ASP A 81 -7.67 6.72 -28.49
N PRO A 82 -6.64 6.72 -29.37
CA PRO A 82 -5.25 6.94 -28.98
C PRO A 82 -5.03 8.24 -28.21
N GLU A 83 -5.78 9.31 -28.53
CA GLU A 83 -5.63 10.61 -27.87
C GLU A 83 -6.24 10.62 -26.45
N ALA A 84 -7.07 9.63 -26.13
CA ALA A 84 -7.63 9.45 -24.79
C ALA A 84 -6.78 8.52 -23.90
N ILE A 85 -5.72 7.91 -24.45
CA ILE A 85 -4.82 7.05 -23.68
C ILE A 85 -3.90 7.93 -22.83
N PRO A 86 -3.79 7.68 -21.51
CA PRO A 86 -2.93 8.48 -20.64
C PRO A 86 -1.46 8.47 -21.09
N THR A 87 -0.81 9.63 -21.03
CA THR A 87 0.60 9.80 -21.38
C THR A 87 1.51 8.82 -20.64
N SER A 88 1.25 8.56 -19.36
CA SER A 88 2.00 7.59 -18.54
C SER A 88 2.01 6.18 -19.14
N MET A 89 0.90 5.73 -19.74
CA MET A 89 0.87 4.42 -20.42
C MET A 89 1.71 4.43 -21.70
N MET A 90 1.71 5.55 -22.43
CA MET A 90 2.54 5.72 -23.63
C MET A 90 4.04 5.74 -23.27
N GLU A 91 4.40 6.40 -22.16
CA GLU A 91 5.77 6.43 -21.63
C GLU A 91 6.25 5.03 -21.24
N VAL A 92 5.44 4.26 -20.51
CA VAL A 92 5.79 2.87 -20.17
C VAL A 92 5.92 2.00 -21.42
N GLU A 93 4.98 2.11 -22.37
CA GLU A 93 5.03 1.32 -23.60
C GLU A 93 6.31 1.60 -24.40
N ALA A 94 6.75 2.86 -24.46
CA ALA A 94 7.96 3.26 -25.18
C ALA A 94 9.25 2.97 -24.41
N GLY A 95 9.25 3.13 -23.08
CA GLY A 95 10.46 3.05 -22.25
C GLY A 95 10.82 1.65 -21.79
N VAL A 96 9.84 0.77 -21.56
CA VAL A 96 10.10 -0.60 -21.09
C VAL A 96 10.30 -1.54 -22.27
N SER A 97 11.57 -1.74 -22.63
CA SER A 97 11.99 -2.58 -23.77
C SER A 97 12.40 -3.99 -23.36
N ASP A 98 12.99 -4.17 -22.18
CA ASP A 98 13.32 -5.49 -21.63
C ASP A 98 12.06 -6.11 -21.00
N ARG A 99 11.40 -6.99 -21.77
CA ARG A 99 10.14 -7.64 -21.37
C ARG A 99 10.33 -9.15 -21.29
N GLY A 100 9.95 -9.72 -20.16
CA GLY A 100 9.87 -11.17 -19.96
C GLY A 100 8.70 -11.82 -20.71
N PRO A 101 8.52 -13.14 -20.56
CA PRO A 101 7.50 -13.89 -21.32
C PRO A 101 6.06 -13.57 -20.91
N GLY A 102 5.85 -12.96 -19.75
CA GLY A 102 4.54 -12.60 -19.22
C GLY A 102 3.93 -11.34 -19.87
N ALA A 103 2.61 -11.27 -19.84
CA ALA A 103 1.86 -10.20 -20.50
C ALA A 103 1.71 -8.90 -19.68
N HIS A 104 2.14 -8.88 -18.41
CA HIS A 104 1.78 -7.82 -17.46
C HIS A 104 2.93 -6.84 -17.24
N PRO A 105 2.72 -5.53 -17.46
CA PRO A 105 3.50 -4.47 -16.83
C PRO A 105 3.26 -4.48 -15.33
N MET A 106 4.31 -4.35 -14.54
CA MET A 106 4.26 -4.43 -13.10
C MET A 106 4.95 -3.21 -12.49
N THR A 107 4.17 -2.28 -11.94
CA THR A 107 4.68 -1.13 -11.19
C THR A 107 5.24 -1.60 -9.85
N GLY A 108 6.52 -1.36 -9.61
CA GLY A 108 7.28 -1.90 -8.48
C GLY A 108 8.63 -2.48 -8.92
N PRO A 109 9.33 -3.24 -8.05
CA PRO A 109 8.88 -3.75 -6.75
C PRO A 109 8.82 -2.71 -5.62
N ILE A 110 8.02 -2.99 -4.59
CA ILE A 110 7.99 -2.23 -3.34
C ILE A 110 8.66 -3.07 -2.26
N TYR A 111 9.69 -2.54 -1.63
CA TYR A 111 10.36 -3.14 -0.49
C TYR A 111 9.64 -2.78 0.81
N VAL A 112 9.44 -3.76 1.69
CA VAL A 112 8.81 -3.56 3.00
C VAL A 112 9.85 -3.81 4.09
N GLU A 113 10.11 -2.80 4.92
CA GLU A 113 11.08 -2.87 5.99
C GLU A 113 10.75 -4.00 6.99
N GLY A 114 11.77 -4.81 7.28
CA GLY A 114 11.66 -5.93 8.22
C GLY A 114 10.93 -7.17 7.68
N ALA A 115 10.54 -7.21 6.40
CA ALA A 115 10.00 -8.43 5.79
C ALA A 115 11.08 -9.53 5.68
N GLU A 116 10.76 -10.75 6.11
CA GLU A 116 11.63 -11.92 6.07
C GLU A 116 10.92 -13.14 5.45
N ALA A 117 11.69 -14.16 5.05
CA ALA A 117 11.22 -15.34 4.31
C ALA A 117 10.55 -16.42 5.19
#